data_AF-A0A7D9IT80-F1
#
_entry.id   AF-A0A7D9IT80-F1
#
_cell.length_a   1.000
_cell.length_b   1.000
_cell.length_c   1.000
_cell.angle_alpha   90.00
_cell.angle_beta   90.00
_cell.angle_gamma   90.00
#
_symmetry.space_group_name_H-M   'P 1'
#
loop_
_entity.id
_entity.type
_entity.pdbx_description
1 polymer ?
#
loop_
_entity_poly.entity_id
_entity_poly.type
_entity_poly.pdbx_seq_one_letter_code
_entity_poly.pdbx_strand_id
1 'polypeptide(L)'
;MNEDDTLPNSSTDTTNDERPFQTTPTDGDRLPSSVDIANEGTSKPLIDKEVLQNDSAQQIHSVDKPSISEETKAVAQELKDKTPSLRISRAPLSESDLSIPILPASYLSITFTDVVRRDTSSCPWQGGVEFPGSASPITQSKIVSACLMTKDNAVKTAYCLTLDTGDIVLDYSPGDSFGIICPNNENEVEDLITRLDYQDQANHVFTLEAKETVGNKKRAKGRPDYIPQECTIRQALASCLEIRTVPRK
;
A
#
# COMPACT_ATOMS: atom_id res chain seq x y z
N MET A 1 -46.15 4.69 47.20
CA MET A 1 -47.50 4.33 47.67
C MET A 1 -48.40 4.56 46.47
N ASN A 2 -48.84 3.43 45.89
CA ASN A 2 -49.84 3.23 44.83
C ASN A 2 -49.51 3.78 43.44
N GLU A 3 -49.86 3.18 42.30
CA GLU A 3 -50.40 1.88 41.83
C GLU A 3 -50.23 1.99 40.29
N ASP A 4 -49.50 1.09 39.64
CA ASP A 4 -50.03 0.08 38.70
C ASP A 4 -51.31 0.47 37.93
N ASP A 5 -51.22 0.55 36.60
CA ASP A 5 -52.32 0.11 35.73
C ASP A 5 -51.81 -0.20 34.32
N THR A 6 -52.33 -1.32 33.81
CA THR A 6 -51.80 -2.12 32.72
C THR A 6 -52.74 -2.13 31.51
N LEU A 7 -52.16 -2.30 30.30
CA LEU A 7 -52.74 -2.90 29.06
C LEU A 7 -53.70 -2.04 28.16
N PRO A 8 -54.11 -2.51 26.94
CA PRO A 8 -53.31 -2.65 25.70
C PRO A 8 -54.09 -2.29 24.40
N ASN A 9 -53.46 -2.55 23.24
CA ASN A 9 -54.04 -2.81 21.90
C ASN A 9 -54.73 -1.69 21.09
N SER A 10 -54.28 -1.50 19.84
CA SER A 10 -55.09 -1.88 18.67
C SER A 10 -54.31 -1.78 17.35
N SER A 11 -54.36 -2.88 16.60
CA SER A 11 -53.99 -3.00 15.20
C SER A 11 -54.97 -2.22 14.32
N THR A 12 -54.49 -1.56 13.27
CA THR A 12 -55.28 -1.36 12.05
C THR A 12 -54.44 -1.70 10.84
N ASP A 13 -54.91 -2.75 10.19
CA ASP A 13 -54.60 -3.25 8.87
C ASP A 13 -55.28 -2.35 7.85
N THR A 14 -54.58 -1.88 6.81
CA THR A 14 -55.21 -1.40 5.57
C THR A 14 -54.34 -1.79 4.38
N THR A 15 -54.84 -2.82 3.73
CA THR A 15 -54.62 -3.27 2.36
C THR A 15 -54.67 -2.12 1.35
N ASN A 16 -53.78 -2.11 0.36
CA ASN A 16 -54.16 -1.82 -1.02
C ASN A 16 -53.26 -2.59 -2.00
N ASP A 17 -53.95 -3.08 -3.01
CA ASP A 17 -53.58 -4.12 -3.97
C ASP A 17 -53.29 -3.49 -5.34
N GLU A 18 -52.83 -4.32 -6.28
CA GLU A 18 -52.60 -4.09 -7.72
C GLU A 18 -51.24 -3.53 -8.18
N ARG A 19 -50.62 -4.00 -9.29
CA ARG A 19 -50.38 -5.30 -9.95
C ARG A 19 -49.33 -5.02 -11.07
N PRO A 20 -48.76 -6.01 -11.78
CA PRO A 20 -47.35 -6.02 -12.16
C PRO A 20 -47.10 -5.75 -13.65
N PHE A 21 -45.85 -5.42 -14.00
CA PHE A 21 -45.34 -5.51 -15.37
C PHE A 21 -44.23 -6.57 -15.47
N GLN A 22 -44.53 -7.61 -16.23
CA GLN A 22 -43.59 -8.57 -16.81
C GLN A 22 -43.06 -8.02 -18.14
N THR A 23 -41.76 -8.18 -18.41
CA THR A 23 -41.23 -8.52 -19.75
C THR A 23 -39.88 -9.22 -19.63
N THR A 24 -39.77 -10.39 -20.26
CA THR A 24 -38.54 -11.06 -20.75
C THR A 24 -38.75 -11.33 -22.25
N PRO A 25 -37.84 -11.98 -23.02
CA PRO A 25 -36.37 -11.98 -23.06
C PRO A 25 -35.83 -11.69 -24.48
N THR A 26 -34.51 -11.55 -24.69
CA THR A 26 -33.90 -11.89 -26.00
C THR A 26 -32.41 -12.26 -25.87
N ASP A 27 -32.08 -13.44 -26.38
CA ASP A 27 -30.75 -14.03 -26.57
C ASP A 27 -29.92 -13.33 -27.65
N GLY A 28 -28.60 -13.45 -27.59
CA GLY A 28 -27.70 -13.10 -28.70
C GLY A 28 -26.20 -13.23 -28.38
N ASP A 29 -25.64 -14.38 -28.73
CA ASP A 29 -24.21 -14.74 -28.75
C ASP A 29 -23.29 -13.70 -29.43
N ARG A 30 -22.01 -13.65 -29.00
CA ARG A 30 -20.84 -14.19 -29.75
C ARG A 30 -19.54 -13.40 -29.48
N LEU A 31 -18.51 -14.14 -29.04
CA LEU A 31 -17.11 -13.74 -28.92
C LEU A 31 -16.47 -13.41 -30.29
N PRO A 32 -15.52 -12.45 -30.38
CA PRO A 32 -14.60 -12.36 -31.50
C PRO A 32 -13.32 -13.19 -31.26
N SER A 33 -12.96 -13.98 -32.27
CA SER A 33 -11.70 -14.73 -32.39
C SER A 33 -10.54 -13.82 -32.77
N SER A 34 -9.45 -13.85 -31.99
CA SER A 34 -8.17 -13.21 -32.32
C SER A 34 -7.35 -14.03 -33.31
N VAL A 35 -6.60 -13.29 -34.13
CA VAL A 35 -5.66 -13.70 -35.16
C VAL A 35 -4.30 -13.96 -34.50
N ASP A 36 -3.71 -15.13 -34.71
CA ASP A 36 -2.29 -15.38 -34.42
C ASP A 36 -1.57 -15.87 -35.68
N ILE A 37 -0.53 -15.11 -36.07
CA ILE A 37 0.45 -15.43 -37.10
C ILE A 37 1.82 -15.42 -36.41
N ALA A 38 2.66 -16.39 -36.83
CA ALA A 38 4.12 -16.50 -36.65
C ALA A 38 4.61 -17.08 -35.31
N ASN A 39 5.68 -17.88 -35.23
CA ASN A 39 6.45 -18.69 -36.19
C ASN A 39 7.43 -19.49 -35.29
N GLU A 40 7.56 -20.81 -35.47
CA GLU A 40 8.52 -21.64 -34.74
C GLU A 40 9.94 -21.45 -35.30
N GLY A 41 10.95 -21.46 -34.43
CA GLY A 41 12.36 -21.39 -34.82
C GLY A 41 13.33 -21.57 -33.65
N THR A 42 13.57 -22.84 -33.29
CA THR A 42 14.85 -23.49 -32.94
C THR A 42 16.05 -22.55 -32.72
N SER A 43 16.84 -22.59 -31.62
CA SER A 43 17.85 -23.64 -31.33
C SER A 43 18.65 -23.31 -30.06
N LYS A 44 19.02 -24.34 -29.27
CA LYS A 44 20.12 -24.33 -28.26
C LYS A 44 21.49 -24.54 -28.99
N PRO A 45 22.66 -24.26 -28.38
CA PRO A 45 23.34 -25.17 -27.40
C PRO A 45 24.04 -24.40 -26.24
N LEU A 46 24.13 -24.89 -24.98
CA LEU A 46 25.05 -25.89 -24.38
C LEU A 46 26.55 -25.72 -24.71
N ILE A 47 27.39 -25.46 -23.69
CA ILE A 47 28.56 -26.27 -23.25
C ILE A 47 29.24 -25.59 -22.04
N ASP A 48 29.49 -26.41 -21.00
CA ASP A 48 30.30 -26.19 -19.80
C ASP A 48 31.82 -26.16 -20.08
N LYS A 49 32.61 -25.53 -19.19
CA LYS A 49 33.63 -26.21 -18.34
C LYS A 49 34.73 -25.29 -17.78
N GLU A 50 34.93 -25.45 -16.46
CA GLU A 50 36.18 -25.59 -15.68
C GLU A 50 37.20 -24.42 -15.66
N VAL A 51 37.35 -23.74 -14.52
CA VAL A 51 38.30 -23.99 -13.40
C VAL A 51 39.76 -23.67 -13.77
N LEU A 52 40.35 -22.68 -13.09
CA LEU A 52 41.64 -22.83 -12.42
C LEU A 52 41.88 -21.71 -11.39
N GLN A 53 42.11 -22.12 -10.13
CA GLN A 53 42.81 -21.34 -9.11
C GLN A 53 44.26 -21.12 -9.53
N ASN A 54 44.87 -20.02 -9.08
CA ASN A 54 46.26 -19.99 -8.63
C ASN A 54 46.52 -18.79 -7.72
N ASP A 55 46.93 -19.12 -6.49
CA ASP A 55 47.64 -18.26 -5.55
C ASP A 55 49.05 -17.94 -6.07
N SER A 56 49.56 -16.73 -5.80
CA SER A 56 50.95 -16.48 -5.38
C SER A 56 51.16 -15.02 -4.99
N ALA A 57 51.70 -14.82 -3.79
CA ALA A 57 52.16 -13.54 -3.23
C ALA A 57 53.63 -13.27 -3.58
N GLN A 58 53.99 -11.99 -3.77
CA GLN A 58 55.26 -11.29 -3.40
C GLN A 58 55.26 -9.91 -4.11
N GLN A 59 55.08 -8.78 -3.42
CA GLN A 59 56.05 -7.95 -2.69
C GLN A 59 56.67 -6.78 -3.53
N ILE A 60 56.08 -5.59 -3.33
CA ILE A 60 56.64 -4.22 -3.20
C ILE A 60 57.53 -3.66 -4.34
N HIS A 61 57.00 -2.61 -5.01
CA HIS A 61 57.78 -1.46 -5.45
C HIS A 61 56.99 -0.16 -5.29
N SER A 62 57.66 0.85 -4.74
CA SER A 62 57.18 2.18 -4.34
C SER A 62 56.61 3.01 -5.49
N VAL A 63 55.45 3.64 -5.27
CA VAL A 63 54.95 4.77 -6.08
C VAL A 63 54.34 5.82 -5.16
N ASP A 64 54.59 7.08 -5.52
CA ASP A 64 54.36 8.31 -4.78
C ASP A 64 52.97 8.49 -4.18
N LYS A 65 52.98 9.15 -3.01
CA LYS A 65 51.82 9.49 -2.20
C LYS A 65 51.32 10.87 -2.63
N PRO A 66 50.17 11.01 -3.34
CA PRO A 66 49.56 12.32 -3.50
C PRO A 66 48.95 12.76 -2.15
N SER A 67 49.16 14.03 -1.84
CA SER A 67 48.77 14.71 -0.61
C SER A 67 47.25 14.78 -0.43
N ILE A 68 46.72 13.92 0.43
CA ILE A 68 45.30 13.81 0.88
C ILE A 68 44.77 15.10 1.57
N SER A 69 45.61 16.10 1.81
CA SER A 69 45.27 17.28 2.63
C SER A 69 44.55 18.42 1.90
N GLU A 70 44.55 18.46 0.57
CA GLU A 70 43.92 19.56 -0.18
C GLU A 70 42.50 19.21 -0.67
N GLU A 71 42.26 17.98 -1.09
CA GLU A 71 40.91 17.51 -1.49
C GLU A 71 39.92 17.51 -0.31
N THR A 72 40.39 17.14 0.88
CA THR A 72 39.56 17.17 2.11
C THR A 72 39.20 18.59 2.55
N LYS A 73 40.08 19.57 2.32
CA LYS A 73 39.79 20.99 2.58
C LYS A 73 38.84 21.60 1.55
N ALA A 74 38.99 21.24 0.27
CA ALA A 74 38.11 21.73 -0.79
C ALA A 74 36.66 21.25 -0.59
N VAL A 75 36.47 19.96 -0.26
CA VAL A 75 35.14 19.40 0.05
C VAL A 75 34.56 20.00 1.34
N ALA A 76 35.39 20.21 2.37
CA ALA A 76 34.96 20.85 3.61
C ALA A 76 34.57 22.34 3.42
N GLN A 77 35.25 23.05 2.52
CA GLN A 77 34.92 24.44 2.17
C GLN A 77 33.61 24.51 1.37
N GLU A 78 33.38 23.58 0.44
CA GLU A 78 32.16 23.51 -0.36
C GLU A 78 30.91 23.14 0.48
N LEU A 79 31.07 22.37 1.56
CA LEU A 79 29.98 22.11 2.51
C LEU A 79 29.68 23.31 3.42
N LYS A 80 30.64 24.22 3.68
CA LYS A 80 30.42 25.42 4.52
C LYS A 80 29.42 26.41 3.92
N ASP A 81 29.14 26.32 2.61
CA ASP A 81 28.22 27.23 1.92
C ASP A 81 26.83 26.62 1.62
N LYS A 82 26.60 25.33 1.90
CA LYS A 82 25.32 24.64 1.59
C LYS A 82 24.19 24.92 2.60
N THR A 83 23.08 25.49 2.16
CA THR A 83 21.91 25.77 3.03
C THR A 83 21.44 24.51 3.78
N PRO A 84 21.06 24.60 5.07
CA PRO A 84 20.47 23.47 5.79
C PRO A 84 19.30 22.86 5.00
N SER A 85 19.21 21.53 5.00
CA SER A 85 18.16 20.78 4.28
C SER A 85 17.91 19.45 4.97
N LEU A 86 16.97 18.64 4.45
CA LEU A 86 16.70 17.30 4.97
C LEU A 86 17.97 16.43 5.09
N ARG A 87 18.96 16.64 4.22
CA ARG A 87 20.20 15.85 4.18
C ARG A 87 21.42 16.57 4.78
N ILE A 88 21.29 17.85 5.15
CA ILE A 88 22.44 18.68 5.56
C ILE A 88 22.07 19.46 6.81
N SER A 89 22.76 19.16 7.91
CA SER A 89 22.72 19.94 9.16
C SER A 89 23.87 20.95 9.23
N ARG A 90 23.80 21.87 10.20
CA ARG A 90 24.84 22.88 10.50
C ARG A 90 25.23 22.83 11.97
N ALA A 91 26.34 23.48 12.30
CA ALA A 91 26.74 23.68 13.69
C ALA A 91 25.58 24.38 14.46
N PRO A 92 25.25 23.93 15.68
CA PRO A 92 26.00 22.95 16.47
C PRO A 92 25.66 21.48 16.14
N LEU A 93 24.53 21.17 15.50
CA LEU A 93 24.08 19.78 15.31
C LEU A 93 25.07 18.91 14.51
N SER A 94 25.73 19.48 13.50
CA SER A 94 26.76 18.78 12.72
C SER A 94 28.03 18.46 13.50
N GLU A 95 28.21 19.08 14.67
CA GLU A 95 29.40 18.99 15.54
C GLU A 95 29.07 18.46 16.95
N SER A 96 27.81 18.09 17.19
CA SER A 96 27.33 17.67 18.52
C SER A 96 27.47 16.17 18.71
N ASP A 97 27.78 15.75 19.93
CA ASP A 97 27.59 14.37 20.35
C ASP A 97 26.09 14.02 20.32
N LEU A 98 25.74 12.93 19.64
CA LEU A 98 24.34 12.56 19.40
C LEU A 98 23.85 11.53 20.42
N SER A 99 22.70 11.79 21.01
CA SER A 99 21.93 10.78 21.75
C SER A 99 20.96 10.09 20.80
N ILE A 100 21.25 8.83 20.44
CA ILE A 100 20.48 8.05 19.46
C ILE A 100 19.53 7.09 20.19
N PRO A 101 18.25 6.99 19.77
CA PRO A 101 17.32 6.02 20.35
C PRO A 101 17.77 4.58 20.12
N ILE A 102 17.32 3.68 20.99
CA ILE A 102 17.63 2.25 20.87
C ILE A 102 16.93 1.69 19.62
N LEU A 103 17.69 0.97 18.78
CA LEU A 103 17.17 0.30 17.60
C LEU A 103 16.02 -0.67 17.99
N PRO A 104 14.81 -0.49 17.42
CA PRO A 104 13.71 -1.43 17.65
C PRO A 104 14.07 -2.83 17.13
N ALA A 105 13.74 -3.86 17.92
CA ALA A 105 13.98 -5.23 17.51
C ALA A 105 13.04 -5.63 16.34
N SER A 106 13.61 -6.18 15.27
CA SER A 106 12.85 -6.76 14.16
C SER A 106 12.02 -7.95 14.65
N TYR A 107 10.72 -7.94 14.38
CA TYR A 107 9.78 -8.96 14.87
C TYR A 107 8.96 -9.62 13.77
N LEU A 108 9.09 -9.19 12.51
CA LEU A 108 8.37 -9.76 11.37
C LEU A 108 9.32 -10.52 10.46
N SER A 109 8.80 -11.61 9.87
CA SER A 109 9.43 -12.40 8.82
C SER A 109 8.51 -12.46 7.62
N ILE A 110 9.08 -12.32 6.42
CA ILE A 110 8.38 -12.40 5.15
C ILE A 110 8.97 -13.56 4.36
N THR A 111 8.11 -14.45 3.86
CA THR A 111 8.50 -15.58 3.02
C THR A 111 7.75 -15.49 1.70
N PHE A 112 8.47 -15.38 0.58
CA PHE A 112 7.87 -15.38 -0.74
C PHE A 112 7.57 -16.81 -1.20
N THR A 113 6.48 -16.94 -1.96
CA THR A 113 6.08 -18.17 -2.64
C THR A 113 6.23 -18.01 -4.14
N ASP A 114 6.21 -19.12 -4.87
CA ASP A 114 6.24 -19.11 -6.34
C ASP A 114 4.90 -18.68 -6.97
N VAL A 115 3.87 -18.48 -6.14
CA VAL A 115 2.54 -18.07 -6.60
C VAL A 115 2.58 -16.59 -6.98
N VAL A 116 2.21 -16.29 -8.22
CA VAL A 116 2.10 -14.92 -8.73
C VAL A 116 0.63 -14.50 -8.77
N ARG A 117 0.31 -13.37 -8.14
CA ARG A 117 -1.02 -12.74 -8.15
C ARG A 117 -0.90 -11.34 -8.74
N ARG A 118 -1.40 -11.15 -9.96
CA ARG A 118 -1.44 -9.83 -10.62
C ARG A 118 -2.75 -9.09 -10.37
N ASP A 119 -3.85 -9.83 -10.32
CA ASP A 119 -5.15 -9.26 -9.99
C ASP A 119 -5.33 -9.23 -8.48
N THR A 120 -5.44 -8.02 -7.94
CA THR A 120 -5.65 -7.75 -6.52
C THR A 120 -7.02 -7.13 -6.26
N SER A 121 -7.87 -6.95 -7.28
CA SER A 121 -9.17 -6.28 -7.14
C SER A 121 -10.15 -7.06 -6.26
N SER A 122 -9.99 -8.38 -6.20
CA SER A 122 -10.78 -9.29 -5.36
C SER A 122 -10.24 -9.42 -3.94
N CYS A 123 -9.09 -8.85 -3.65
CA CYS A 123 -8.48 -8.98 -2.34
C CYS A 123 -9.13 -8.01 -1.33
N PRO A 124 -9.27 -8.41 -0.06
CA PRO A 124 -9.92 -7.58 0.94
C PRO A 124 -9.07 -6.35 1.26
N TRP A 125 -9.72 -5.19 1.36
CA TRP A 125 -9.10 -3.95 1.85
C TRP A 125 -8.65 -4.11 3.29
N GLN A 126 -7.45 -3.60 3.63
CA GLN A 126 -6.86 -3.72 4.97
C GLN A 126 -6.90 -5.15 5.55
N GLY A 127 -6.73 -6.19 4.74
CA GLY A 127 -6.78 -7.57 5.25
C GLY A 127 -8.16 -8.04 5.73
N GLY A 128 -9.22 -7.28 5.43
CA GLY A 128 -10.59 -7.59 5.83
C GLY A 128 -10.92 -7.17 7.26
N VAL A 129 -10.06 -6.39 7.91
CA VAL A 129 -10.34 -5.83 9.24
C VAL A 129 -11.29 -4.64 9.15
N GLU A 130 -11.99 -4.37 10.24
CA GLU A 130 -12.83 -3.18 10.35
C GLU A 130 -11.97 -1.91 10.31
N PHE A 131 -12.43 -0.90 9.57
CA PHE A 131 -11.76 0.38 9.51
C PHE A 131 -11.93 1.13 10.84
N PRO A 132 -10.90 1.84 11.33
CA PRO A 132 -11.03 2.66 12.53
C PRO A 132 -12.18 3.65 12.41
N GLY A 133 -13.13 3.59 13.34
CA GLY A 133 -14.30 4.48 13.35
C GLY A 133 -15.43 4.09 12.39
N SER A 134 -15.41 2.87 11.82
CA SER A 134 -16.52 2.38 11.02
C SER A 134 -17.75 2.11 11.90
N ALA A 135 -18.88 2.76 11.57
CA ALA A 135 -20.17 2.52 12.22
C ALA A 135 -21.05 1.50 11.47
N SER A 136 -20.66 1.17 10.22
CA SER A 136 -21.39 0.26 9.35
C SER A 136 -20.43 -0.64 8.56
N PRO A 137 -20.93 -1.72 7.93
CA PRO A 137 -20.16 -2.49 6.96
C PRO A 137 -19.73 -1.65 5.75
N ILE A 138 -18.65 -2.08 5.11
CA ILE A 138 -18.17 -1.48 3.85
C ILE A 138 -19.20 -1.76 2.76
N THR A 139 -19.56 -0.71 2.03
CA THR A 139 -20.49 -0.76 0.91
C THR A 139 -19.83 -0.20 -0.33
N GLN A 140 -20.05 -0.84 -1.47
CA GLN A 140 -19.65 -0.30 -2.77
C GLN A 140 -20.73 0.65 -3.29
N SER A 141 -20.32 1.83 -3.74
CA SER A 141 -21.21 2.83 -4.35
C SER A 141 -20.61 3.32 -5.65
N LYS A 142 -21.46 3.73 -6.59
CA LYS A 142 -21.03 4.26 -7.88
C LYS A 142 -21.02 5.79 -7.85
N ILE A 143 -19.97 6.41 -8.35
CA ILE A 143 -19.98 7.86 -8.60
C ILE A 143 -20.85 8.11 -9.84
N VAL A 144 -21.98 8.77 -9.68
CA VAL A 144 -22.90 9.13 -10.78
C VAL A 144 -22.71 10.56 -11.28
N SER A 145 -22.11 11.43 -10.46
CA SER A 145 -21.75 12.79 -10.87
C SER A 145 -20.53 13.28 -10.12
N ALA A 146 -19.71 14.08 -10.81
CA ALA A 146 -18.61 14.84 -10.25
C ALA A 146 -18.62 16.25 -10.87
N CYS A 147 -19.05 17.24 -10.10
CA CYS A 147 -19.22 18.62 -10.55
C CYS A 147 -18.15 19.53 -9.94
N LEU A 148 -17.40 20.23 -10.78
CA LEU A 148 -16.46 21.26 -10.35
C LEU A 148 -17.22 22.47 -9.79
N MET A 149 -17.00 22.79 -8.52
CA MET A 149 -17.69 23.88 -7.81
C MET A 149 -16.90 25.19 -7.79
N THR A 150 -15.63 25.14 -8.23
CA THR A 150 -14.70 26.26 -8.17
C THR A 150 -14.31 26.73 -9.56
N LYS A 151 -14.02 28.03 -9.70
CA LYS A 151 -13.47 28.60 -10.94
C LYS A 151 -12.02 28.14 -11.16
N ASP A 152 -11.55 28.20 -12.39
CA ASP A 152 -10.21 27.75 -12.79
C ASP A 152 -9.06 28.47 -12.07
N ASN A 153 -9.29 29.70 -11.61
CA ASN A 153 -8.30 30.50 -10.89
C ASN A 153 -8.41 30.38 -9.36
N ALA A 154 -9.23 29.46 -8.85
CA ALA A 154 -9.34 29.23 -7.42
C ALA A 154 -8.05 28.59 -6.86
N VAL A 155 -7.64 29.03 -5.68
CA VAL A 155 -6.45 28.48 -4.99
C VAL A 155 -6.66 27.01 -4.60
N LYS A 156 -7.90 26.61 -4.34
CA LYS A 156 -8.29 25.23 -4.03
C LYS A 156 -9.43 24.83 -4.95
N THR A 157 -9.30 23.65 -5.55
CA THR A 157 -10.35 23.04 -6.36
C THR A 157 -11.33 22.29 -5.46
N ALA A 158 -12.63 22.51 -5.63
CA ALA A 158 -13.65 21.76 -4.92
C ALA A 158 -14.57 21.03 -5.89
N TYR A 159 -14.90 19.78 -5.58
CA TYR A 159 -15.82 18.96 -6.34
C TYR A 159 -17.02 18.56 -5.49
N CYS A 160 -18.20 18.57 -6.09
CA CYS A 160 -19.39 17.91 -5.57
C CYS A 160 -19.49 16.53 -6.20
N LEU A 161 -19.48 15.48 -5.38
CA LEU A 161 -19.67 14.10 -5.83
C LEU A 161 -21.09 13.65 -5.47
N THR A 162 -21.73 12.95 -6.40
CA THR A 162 -22.99 12.23 -6.14
C THR A 162 -22.72 10.75 -6.22
N LEU A 163 -23.05 10.04 -5.14
CA LEU A 163 -22.87 8.60 -5.01
C LEU A 163 -24.24 7.93 -5.12
N ASP A 164 -24.32 6.90 -5.97
CA ASP A 164 -25.44 5.98 -6.06
C ASP A 164 -25.11 4.73 -5.24
N THR A 165 -25.95 4.48 -4.23
CA THR A 165 -25.83 3.36 -3.30
C THR A 165 -26.67 2.16 -3.72
N GLY A 166 -27.33 2.23 -4.89
CA GLY A 166 -28.21 1.19 -5.40
C GLY A 166 -29.33 0.88 -4.40
N ASP A 167 -29.56 -0.42 -4.17
CA ASP A 167 -30.59 -0.91 -3.26
C ASP A 167 -30.18 -0.86 -1.78
N ILE A 168 -28.97 -0.38 -1.48
CA ILE A 168 -28.46 -0.36 -0.11
C ILE A 168 -29.09 0.84 0.61
N VAL A 169 -29.92 0.52 1.59
CA VAL A 169 -30.51 1.50 2.50
C VAL A 169 -29.43 1.93 3.49
N LEU A 170 -28.79 3.06 3.19
CA LEU A 170 -27.93 3.74 4.16
C LEU A 170 -28.82 4.55 5.11
N ASP A 171 -28.75 4.23 6.40
CA ASP A 171 -29.37 5.05 7.44
C ASP A 171 -28.45 6.24 7.73
N TYR A 172 -28.66 7.35 7.00
CA TYR A 172 -27.89 8.58 7.17
C TYR A 172 -28.81 9.80 7.23
N SER A 173 -28.36 10.80 7.96
CA SER A 173 -29.01 12.11 8.09
C SER A 173 -28.08 13.24 7.64
N PRO A 174 -28.63 14.41 7.28
CA PRO A 174 -27.82 15.59 6.99
C PRO A 174 -26.94 15.97 8.18
N GLY A 175 -25.63 16.08 7.93
CA GLY A 175 -24.62 16.34 8.97
C GLY A 175 -23.78 15.12 9.32
N ASP A 176 -24.19 13.92 8.91
CA ASP A 176 -23.41 12.70 9.09
C ASP A 176 -22.18 12.68 8.18
N SER A 177 -21.19 11.88 8.58
CA SER A 177 -19.95 11.67 7.85
C SER A 177 -19.80 10.21 7.44
N PHE A 178 -19.29 9.98 6.24
CA PHE A 178 -18.90 8.65 5.75
C PHE A 178 -17.39 8.58 5.55
N GLY A 179 -16.82 7.40 5.78
CA GLY A 179 -15.45 7.09 5.38
C GLY A 179 -15.41 6.65 3.91
N ILE A 180 -14.42 7.14 3.16
CA ILE A 180 -14.10 6.64 1.82
C ILE A 180 -12.79 5.87 1.89
N ILE A 181 -12.79 4.64 1.37
CA ILE A 181 -11.60 3.81 1.27
C ILE A 181 -10.90 4.15 -0.05
N CYS A 182 -9.65 4.61 0.05
CA CYS A 182 -8.85 5.00 -1.10
C CYS A 182 -7.58 4.15 -1.18
N PRO A 183 -7.20 3.65 -2.38
CA PRO A 183 -5.87 3.13 -2.58
C PRO A 183 -4.84 4.27 -2.60
N ASN A 184 -3.58 3.91 -2.36
CA ASN A 184 -2.45 4.78 -2.66
C ASN A 184 -2.31 5.01 -4.17
N ASN A 185 -1.64 6.09 -4.54
CA ASN A 185 -1.38 6.40 -5.94
C ASN A 185 -0.51 5.31 -6.59
N GLU A 186 -0.93 4.79 -7.74
CA GLU A 186 -0.24 3.71 -8.44
C GLU A 186 1.23 4.04 -8.76
N ASN A 187 1.52 5.27 -9.21
CA ASN A 187 2.88 5.66 -9.54
C ASN A 187 3.78 5.65 -8.29
N GLU A 188 3.27 6.08 -7.13
CA GLU A 188 4.04 6.06 -5.89
C GLU A 188 4.31 4.65 -5.38
N VAL A 189 3.35 3.74 -5.61
CA VAL A 189 3.53 2.32 -5.31
C VAL A 189 4.65 1.75 -6.19
N GLU A 190 4.64 2.02 -7.50
CA GLU A 190 5.71 1.57 -8.41
C GLU A 190 7.08 2.19 -8.06
N ASP A 191 7.11 3.49 -7.76
CA ASP A 191 8.32 4.22 -7.38
C ASP A 191 8.93 3.59 -6.11
N LEU A 192 8.10 3.25 -5.14
CA LEU A 192 8.55 2.62 -3.89
C LEU A 192 9.03 1.19 -4.12
N ILE A 193 8.31 0.39 -4.90
CA ILE A 193 8.75 -0.97 -5.28
C ILE A 193 10.11 -0.92 -5.97
N THR A 194 10.27 0.00 -6.92
CA THR A 194 11.53 0.24 -7.64
C THR A 194 12.64 0.67 -6.68
N ARG A 195 12.34 1.60 -5.77
CA ARG A 195 13.31 2.09 -4.79
C ARG A 195 13.77 1.02 -3.83
N LEU A 196 12.93 0.03 -3.53
CA LEU A 196 13.23 -1.09 -2.63
C LEU A 196 13.83 -2.31 -3.36
N ASP A 197 13.99 -2.26 -4.68
CA ASP A 197 14.54 -3.34 -5.52
C ASP A 197 13.71 -4.64 -5.47
N TYR A 198 12.38 -4.51 -5.48
CA TYR A 198 11.43 -5.62 -5.40
C TYR A 198 10.58 -5.81 -6.67
N GLN A 199 10.96 -5.21 -7.80
CA GLN A 199 10.17 -5.26 -9.04
C GLN A 199 9.83 -6.70 -9.45
N ASP A 200 10.80 -7.60 -9.38
CA ASP A 200 10.63 -9.01 -9.76
C ASP A 200 9.72 -9.77 -8.80
N GLN A 201 9.70 -9.39 -7.52
CA GLN A 201 8.92 -10.05 -6.46
C GLN A 201 7.59 -9.35 -6.18
N ALA A 202 7.31 -8.22 -6.82
CA ALA A 202 6.20 -7.33 -6.47
C ALA A 202 4.82 -8.01 -6.53
N ASN A 203 4.68 -8.98 -7.45
CA ASN A 203 3.46 -9.75 -7.68
C ASN A 203 3.52 -11.17 -7.07
N HIS A 204 4.64 -11.56 -6.45
CA HIS A 204 4.74 -12.84 -5.75
C HIS A 204 3.99 -12.74 -4.42
N VAL A 205 3.20 -13.77 -4.12
CA VAL A 205 2.51 -13.89 -2.84
C VAL A 205 3.55 -14.17 -1.77
N PHE A 206 3.52 -13.38 -0.70
CA PHE A 206 4.29 -13.61 0.50
C PHE A 206 3.39 -13.95 1.69
N THR A 207 3.95 -14.70 2.65
CA THR A 207 3.38 -14.88 3.98
C THR A 207 4.09 -14.00 5.00
N LEU A 208 3.34 -13.46 5.95
CA LEU A 208 3.84 -12.61 7.03
C LEU A 208 3.70 -13.31 8.37
N GLU A 209 4.81 -13.48 9.09
CA GLU A 209 4.84 -14.16 10.38
C GLU A 209 5.54 -13.31 11.45
N ALA A 210 5.10 -13.45 12.70
CA ALA A 210 5.82 -12.89 13.83
C ALA A 210 6.95 -13.85 14.26
N LYS A 211 8.15 -13.31 14.48
CA LYS A 211 9.29 -14.09 14.96
C LYS A 211 9.04 -14.60 16.37
N GLU A 212 9.30 -15.89 16.60
CA GLU A 212 9.07 -16.56 17.89
C GLU A 212 9.91 -15.97 19.05
N THR A 213 11.07 -15.40 18.73
CA THR A 213 11.96 -14.77 19.71
C THR A 213 12.30 -13.34 19.28
N VAL A 214 11.81 -12.37 20.04
CA VAL A 214 12.32 -11.00 19.99
C VAL A 214 13.27 -10.87 21.18
N GLY A 215 14.54 -10.58 20.91
CA GLY A 215 15.59 -10.51 21.93
C GLY A 215 15.13 -9.81 23.21
N ASN A 216 15.35 -10.48 24.35
CA ASN A 216 15.02 -10.08 25.72
C ASN A 216 13.56 -9.63 25.99
N LYS A 217 12.77 -10.61 26.48
CA LYS A 217 11.68 -10.47 27.48
C LYS A 217 10.42 -9.66 27.12
N LYS A 218 10.15 -9.36 25.85
CA LYS A 218 8.80 -8.95 25.43
C LYS A 218 8.26 -9.94 24.40
N ARG A 219 7.03 -10.42 24.62
CA ARG A 219 6.29 -11.19 23.61
C ARG A 219 6.34 -10.38 22.31
N ALA A 220 6.72 -11.04 21.21
CA ALA A 220 6.67 -10.42 19.89
C ALA A 220 5.30 -9.77 19.72
N LYS A 221 5.26 -8.53 19.22
CA LYS A 221 4.00 -8.00 18.72
C LYS A 221 3.50 -8.98 17.67
N GLY A 222 2.23 -9.37 17.77
CA GLY A 222 1.62 -10.25 16.78
C GLY A 222 1.77 -9.68 15.37
N ARG A 223 1.53 -10.54 14.37
CA ARG A 223 1.38 -10.13 12.97
C ARG A 223 0.35 -8.98 12.91
N PRO A 224 0.59 -7.90 12.16
CA PRO A 224 -0.40 -6.85 11.99
C PRO A 224 -1.62 -7.38 11.24
N ASP A 225 -2.81 -7.17 11.81
CA ASP A 225 -4.06 -7.73 11.26
C ASP A 225 -4.48 -7.03 9.96
N TYR A 226 -4.10 -5.76 9.78
CA TYR A 226 -4.42 -4.95 8.59
C TYR A 226 -3.66 -5.38 7.32
N ILE A 227 -2.69 -6.30 7.43
CA ILE A 227 -2.03 -6.93 6.28
C ILE A 227 -2.61 -8.33 6.14
N PRO A 228 -3.10 -8.77 4.97
CA PRO A 228 -3.55 -10.14 4.77
C PRO A 228 -2.44 -11.17 5.06
N GLN A 229 -2.81 -12.39 5.46
CA GLN A 229 -1.83 -13.47 5.69
C GLN A 229 -1.07 -13.83 4.41
N GLU A 230 -1.77 -13.86 3.28
CA GLU A 230 -1.21 -14.03 1.95
C GLU A 230 -1.47 -12.76 1.13
N CYS A 231 -0.40 -12.04 0.81
CA CYS A 231 -0.47 -10.74 0.16
C CYS A 231 0.68 -10.60 -0.84
N THR A 232 0.57 -9.69 -1.81
CA THR A 232 1.71 -9.27 -2.64
C THR A 232 2.24 -7.93 -2.14
N ILE A 233 3.50 -7.59 -2.47
CA ILE A 233 4.07 -6.28 -2.11
C ILE A 233 3.21 -5.17 -2.70
N ARG A 234 2.81 -5.33 -3.97
CA ARG A 234 1.95 -4.39 -4.67
C ARG A 234 0.63 -4.16 -3.96
N GLN A 235 -0.05 -5.23 -3.55
CA GLN A 235 -1.30 -5.12 -2.81
C GLN A 235 -1.10 -4.45 -1.44
N ALA A 236 -0.08 -4.86 -0.68
CA ALA A 236 0.18 -4.30 0.64
C ALA A 236 0.41 -2.78 0.56
N LEU A 237 1.22 -2.33 -0.41
CA LEU A 237 1.50 -0.91 -0.65
C LEU A 237 0.32 -0.17 -1.26
N ALA A 238 -0.55 -0.81 -2.04
CA ALA A 238 -1.69 -0.13 -2.65
C ALA A 238 -2.85 0.10 -1.67
N SER A 239 -3.16 -0.88 -0.79
CA SER A 239 -4.43 -0.88 -0.05
C SER A 239 -4.34 -1.18 1.44
N CYS A 240 -3.17 -1.56 1.96
CA CYS A 240 -3.02 -1.98 3.37
C CYS A 240 -2.11 -1.05 4.19
N LEU A 241 -1.19 -0.34 3.55
CA LEU A 241 -0.16 0.48 4.20
C LEU A 241 -0.36 1.96 3.89
N GLU A 242 -0.29 2.81 4.92
CA GLU A 242 -0.27 4.26 4.77
C GLU A 242 1.16 4.74 4.48
N ILE A 243 1.49 4.89 3.19
CA ILE A 243 2.85 5.20 2.73
C ILE A 243 3.22 6.70 2.82
N ARG A 244 2.24 7.58 3.11
CA ARG A 244 2.47 9.03 3.25
C ARG A 244 2.70 9.47 4.68
N THR A 245 2.62 8.56 5.65
CA THR A 245 2.90 8.89 7.06
C THR A 245 4.35 9.34 7.21
N VAL A 246 4.55 10.45 7.95
CA VAL A 246 5.89 10.93 8.31
C VAL A 246 6.61 9.86 9.14
N PRO A 247 7.79 9.37 8.71
CA PRO A 247 8.54 8.37 9.45
C PRO A 247 8.84 8.83 10.87
N ARG A 248 8.66 7.92 11.84
CA ARG A 248 8.99 8.17 13.24
C ARG A 248 10.49 8.02 13.48
N LYS A 249 10.97 8.63 14.57
CA LYS A 249 12.35 8.52 15.05
C LYS A 249 12.69 7.11 15.51
#